data_AF-A3UCN1-F1
#
_entry.id   AF-A3UCN1-F1
#
_cell.length_a   1.000
_cell.length_b   1.000
_cell.length_c   1.000
_cell.angle_alpha   90.00
_cell.angle_beta   90.00
_cell.angle_gamma   90.00
#
_symmetry.space_group_name_H-M   'P 1'
#
loop_
_entity.id
_entity.type
_entity.pdbx_description
1 polymer ?
#
loop_
_entity_poly.entity_id
_entity_poly.type
_entity_poly.pdbx_seq_one_letter_code
_entity_poly.pdbx_strand_id
1 'polypeptide(L)'
;MFPLMIVIAVLALALIMIVREPGLAWMFGLAAIFLPGCWILIEKLRFAYPLSEKRLEERALIRRSIGLAALMIAVALGMTVIYTSGLAWVTDQFEQRSTGIVFAMLLIVVGNIMPKTPVPLSDDPSASTQRQAQMRTTGVFMVVSGLLYGLVWVFAPLDLAKPLSLGALFLGVALMMLRMVLLARPRA
;
A
#
# COMPACT_ATOMS: atom_id res chain seq x y z
N MET A 1 12.11 17.15 6.88
CA MET A 1 10.79 17.82 6.99
C MET A 1 9.64 16.99 6.43
N PHE A 2 9.71 16.50 5.19
CA PHE A 2 8.66 15.67 4.58
C PHE A 2 8.18 14.44 5.41
N PRO A 3 9.06 13.64 6.06
CA PRO A 3 8.59 12.47 6.82
C PRO A 3 7.82 12.82 8.10
N LEU A 4 8.18 13.93 8.76
CA LEU A 4 7.49 14.39 9.96
C LEU A 4 6.05 14.81 9.65
N MET A 5 5.83 15.45 8.51
CA MET A 5 4.49 15.87 8.06
C MET A 5 3.58 14.67 7.79
N ILE A 6 4.11 13.59 7.21
CA ILE A 6 3.33 12.36 6.95
C ILE A 6 2.92 11.70 8.26
N VAL A 7 3.84 11.60 9.23
CA VAL A 7 3.52 11.04 10.56
C VAL A 7 2.44 11.88 11.26
N ILE A 8 2.58 13.21 11.25
CA ILE A 8 1.58 14.11 11.82
C ILE A 8 0.22 13.93 11.12
N ALA A 9 0.20 13.83 9.79
CA ALA A 9 -1.03 13.62 9.03
C ALA A 9 -1.69 12.28 9.36
N VAL A 10 -0.92 11.20 9.47
CA VAL A 10 -1.41 9.87 9.86
C VAL A 10 -2.00 9.89 11.27
N LEU A 11 -1.30 10.52 12.22
CA LEU A 11 -1.79 10.65 13.59
C LEU A 11 -3.07 11.50 13.67
N ALA A 12 -3.13 12.61 12.94
CA ALA A 12 -4.31 13.46 12.88
C ALA A 12 -5.51 12.72 12.27
N LEU A 13 -5.31 12.01 11.15
CA LEU A 13 -6.35 11.20 10.53
C LEU A 13 -6.83 10.07 11.43
N ALA A 14 -5.91 9.36 12.10
CA ALA A 14 -6.27 8.32 13.05
C ALA A 14 -7.11 8.89 14.20
N LEU A 15 -6.75 10.06 14.74
CA LEU A 15 -7.50 10.71 15.81
C LEU A 15 -8.90 11.12 15.38
N ILE A 16 -9.04 11.67 14.17
CA ILE A 16 -10.35 11.99 13.57
C ILE A 16 -11.20 10.72 13.43
N MET A 17 -10.61 9.62 12.97
CA MET A 17 -11.33 8.36 12.76
C MET A 17 -11.70 7.66 14.08
N ILE A 18 -10.89 7.77 15.12
CA ILE A 18 -11.22 7.29 16.47
C ILE A 18 -12.49 7.96 17.00
N VAL A 19 -12.61 9.27 16.79
CA VAL A 19 -13.80 10.03 17.21
C VAL A 19 -15.02 9.68 16.34
N ARG A 20 -14.81 9.47 15.03
CA ARG A 20 -15.90 9.21 14.09
C ARG A 20 -16.45 7.78 14.16
N GLU A 21 -15.59 6.78 14.37
CA GLU A 21 -15.94 5.36 14.42
C GLU A 21 -15.38 4.70 15.70
N PRO A 22 -15.97 4.99 16.89
CA PRO A 22 -15.42 4.55 18.18
C PRO A 22 -15.36 3.02 18.32
N GLY A 23 -16.25 2.29 17.65
CA GLY A 23 -16.24 0.82 17.63
C GLY A 23 -14.98 0.21 16.99
N LEU A 24 -14.26 0.97 16.15
CA LEU A 24 -13.01 0.56 15.49
C LEU A 24 -11.80 1.38 15.97
N ALA A 25 -11.95 2.14 17.06
CA ALA A 25 -10.90 3.03 17.60
C ALA A 25 -9.56 2.32 17.83
N TRP A 26 -9.60 1.08 18.33
CA TRP A 26 -8.40 0.27 18.56
C TRP A 26 -7.60 0.02 17.27
N MET A 27 -8.28 -0.09 16.12
CA MET A 27 -7.64 -0.31 14.82
C MET A 27 -6.93 0.94 14.33
N PHE A 28 -7.56 2.09 14.48
CA PHE A 28 -6.96 3.37 14.11
C PHE A 28 -5.78 3.70 15.03
N GLY A 29 -5.88 3.37 16.32
CA GLY A 29 -4.75 3.45 17.26
C GLY A 29 -3.61 2.52 16.87
N LEU A 30 -3.91 1.29 16.45
CA LEU A 30 -2.89 0.35 15.95
C LEU A 30 -2.25 0.88 14.66
N ALA A 31 -3.04 1.40 13.71
CA ALA A 31 -2.55 2.01 12.47
C ALA A 31 -1.60 3.18 12.73
N ALA A 32 -1.97 4.05 13.68
CA ALA A 32 -1.20 5.22 14.10
C ALA A 32 0.20 4.87 14.62
N ILE A 33 0.39 3.66 15.16
CA ILE A 33 1.69 3.17 15.65
C ILE A 33 2.39 2.36 14.55
N PHE A 34 1.66 1.46 13.89
CA PHE A 34 2.20 0.50 12.94
C PHE A 34 2.82 1.17 11.71
N LEU A 35 2.17 2.19 11.15
CA LEU A 35 2.66 2.89 9.95
C LEU A 35 3.98 3.64 10.22
N PRO A 36 4.08 4.49 11.27
CA PRO A 36 5.36 5.08 11.66
C PRO A 36 6.42 4.03 12.03
N GLY A 37 6.02 2.93 12.67
CA GLY A 37 6.93 1.83 13.00
C GLY A 37 7.53 1.16 11.76
N CYS A 38 6.71 0.86 10.76
CA CYS A 38 7.16 0.34 9.47
C CYS A 38 8.12 1.31 8.79
N TRP A 39 7.82 2.61 8.83
CA TRP A 39 8.70 3.63 8.27
C TRP A 39 10.07 3.64 8.95
N ILE A 40 10.12 3.74 10.27
CA ILE A 40 11.38 3.77 11.04
C ILE A 40 12.19 2.50 10.76
N LEU A 41 11.52 1.36 10.65
CA LEU A 41 12.16 0.09 10.30
C LEU A 41 12.75 0.15 8.89
N ILE A 42 12.03 0.64 7.88
CA ILE A 42 12.56 0.84 6.53
C ILE A 42 13.73 1.83 6.52
N GLU A 43 13.66 2.90 7.31
CA GLU A 43 14.72 3.90 7.41
C GLU A 43 15.99 3.34 8.04
N LYS A 44 15.88 2.52 9.09
CA LYS A 44 17.01 1.78 9.67
C LYS A 44 17.55 0.71 8.73
N LEU A 45 16.65 0.07 7.97
CA LEU A 45 16.99 -0.85 6.90
C LEU A 45 17.45 -0.12 5.64
N ARG A 46 17.68 1.21 5.63
CA ARG A 46 18.28 1.91 4.49
C ARG A 46 19.67 1.34 4.23
N PHE A 47 19.65 0.32 3.39
CA PHE A 47 20.57 0.07 2.33
C PHE A 47 21.08 1.41 1.77
N ALA A 48 22.22 1.86 2.30
CA ALA A 48 22.94 3.00 1.79
C ALA A 48 23.37 2.64 0.37
N TYR A 49 22.69 3.16 -0.65
CA TYR A 49 23.14 2.98 -2.03
C TYR A 49 23.25 4.31 -2.75
N PRO A 50 24.40 4.55 -3.40
CA PRO A 50 24.75 5.83 -3.98
C PRO A 50 23.80 6.17 -5.12
N LEU A 51 23.27 7.39 -5.04
CA LEU A 51 22.43 8.04 -6.04
C LEU A 51 23.32 8.46 -7.23
N SER A 52 23.67 7.51 -8.08
CA SER A 52 24.42 7.67 -9.33
C SER A 52 23.86 6.62 -10.29
N GLU A 53 22.88 6.88 -11.16
CA GLU A 53 22.93 7.73 -12.35
C GLU A 53 21.54 8.39 -12.63
N LYS A 54 21.51 9.72 -12.80
CA LYS A 54 20.37 10.58 -12.38
C LYS A 54 19.48 11.21 -13.48
N ARG A 55 19.70 10.89 -14.74
CA ARG A 55 19.09 11.56 -15.92
C ARG A 55 17.64 11.19 -16.28
N LEU A 56 17.58 10.08 -17.01
CA LEU A 56 16.48 9.69 -17.88
C LEU A 56 15.47 8.80 -17.15
N GLU A 57 15.93 8.03 -16.16
CA GLU A 57 15.09 7.13 -15.36
C GLU A 57 14.20 7.88 -14.36
N GLU A 58 14.70 8.98 -13.78
CA GLU A 58 13.89 9.87 -12.92
C GLU A 58 12.66 10.37 -13.69
N ARG A 59 12.80 10.74 -14.96
CA ARG A 59 11.66 11.19 -15.78
C ARG A 59 10.66 10.07 -16.05
N ALA A 60 11.13 8.85 -16.30
CA ALA A 60 10.26 7.69 -16.51
C ALA A 60 9.53 7.29 -15.22
N LEU A 61 10.22 7.29 -14.08
CA LEU A 61 9.66 7.06 -12.75
C LEU A 61 8.63 8.14 -12.37
N ILE A 62 8.96 9.41 -12.57
CA ILE A 62 8.06 10.54 -12.32
C ILE A 62 6.82 10.41 -13.21
N ARG A 63 6.99 10.15 -14.51
CA ARG A 63 5.85 9.99 -15.44
C ARG A 63 4.95 8.82 -15.05
N ARG A 64 5.53 7.68 -14.67
CA ARG A 64 4.77 6.52 -14.18
C ARG A 64 4.03 6.81 -12.88
N SER A 65 4.67 7.51 -11.94
CA SER A 65 4.07 7.88 -10.65
C SER A 65 2.91 8.85 -10.84
N ILE A 66 3.07 9.85 -11.72
CA ILE A 66 2.01 10.78 -12.13
C ILE A 66 0.88 10.01 -12.81
N GLY A 67 1.20 9.08 -13.72
CA GLY A 67 0.20 8.25 -14.40
C GLY A 67 -0.62 7.40 -13.44
N LEU A 68 0.02 6.77 -12.45
CA LEU A 68 -0.67 6.00 -11.40
C LEU A 68 -1.52 6.90 -10.50
N ALA A 69 -1.00 8.06 -10.10
CA ALA A 69 -1.77 9.01 -9.30
C ALA A 69 -3.00 9.53 -10.05
N ALA A 70 -2.84 9.90 -11.32
CA ALA A 70 -3.93 10.33 -12.19
C ALA A 70 -4.98 9.21 -12.36
N LEU A 71 -4.54 7.96 -12.53
CA LEU A 71 -5.43 6.81 -12.58
C LEU A 71 -6.23 6.64 -11.27
N MET A 72 -5.57 6.74 -10.11
CA MET A 72 -6.25 6.64 -8.81
C MET A 72 -7.30 7.74 -8.63
N ILE A 73 -6.97 8.97 -9.03
CA ILE A 73 -7.90 10.10 -8.97
C ILE A 73 -9.07 9.89 -9.95
N ALA A 74 -8.81 9.46 -11.18
CA ALA A 74 -9.84 9.21 -12.18
C ALA A 74 -10.81 8.10 -11.74
N VAL A 75 -10.29 7.02 -11.15
CA VAL A 75 -11.12 5.94 -10.59
C VAL A 75 -11.95 6.45 -9.43
N ALA A 76 -11.37 7.21 -8.50
CA ALA A 76 -12.10 7.78 -7.37
C ALA A 76 -13.22 8.73 -7.83
N LEU A 77 -12.94 9.63 -8.77
CA LEU A 77 -13.94 10.53 -9.36
C LEU A 77 -15.04 9.78 -10.10
N GLY A 78 -14.68 8.77 -10.89
CA GLY A 78 -15.66 7.93 -11.60
C GLY A 78 -16.61 7.22 -10.65
N MET A 79 -16.09 6.70 -9.53
CA MET A 79 -16.90 6.09 -8.47
C MET A 79 -17.84 7.13 -7.83
N THR A 80 -17.35 8.32 -7.49
CA THR A 80 -18.20 9.41 -6.97
C THR A 80 -19.34 9.74 -7.93
N VAL A 81 -19.07 9.86 -9.23
CA VAL A 81 -20.11 10.13 -10.24
C VAL A 81 -21.16 9.04 -10.24
N ILE A 82 -20.75 7.76 -10.21
CA ILE A 82 -21.68 6.62 -10.14
C ILE A 82 -22.54 6.70 -8.88
N TYR A 83 -21.96 6.99 -7.72
CA TYR A 83 -22.70 7.08 -6.45
C TYR A 83 -23.69 8.24 -6.42
N THR A 84 -23.35 9.37 -7.06
CA THR A 84 -24.23 10.55 -7.13
C THR A 84 -25.24 10.52 -8.27
N SER A 85 -25.20 9.50 -9.15
CA SER A 85 -26.01 9.46 -10.37
C SER A 85 -27.50 9.21 -10.15
N GLY A 86 -27.93 8.88 -8.93
CA GLY A 86 -29.32 8.58 -8.60
C GLY A 86 -29.84 7.26 -9.19
N LEU A 87 -28.94 6.39 -9.66
CA LEU A 87 -29.29 5.07 -10.20
C LEU A 87 -29.85 4.18 -9.09
N ALA A 88 -31.07 3.67 -9.29
CA ALA A 88 -31.81 2.90 -8.28
C ALA A 88 -31.11 1.59 -7.81
N TRP A 89 -30.17 1.07 -8.60
CA TRP A 89 -29.39 -0.12 -8.25
C TRP A 89 -28.14 0.18 -7.41
N VAL A 90 -27.76 1.45 -7.29
CA VAL A 90 -26.65 1.89 -6.44
C VAL A 90 -27.16 2.05 -5.02
N THR A 91 -26.96 1.00 -4.23
CA THR A 91 -27.28 0.97 -2.79
C THR A 91 -26.03 1.27 -1.96
N ASP A 92 -26.20 1.68 -0.71
CA ASP A 92 -25.09 1.91 0.23
C ASP A 92 -24.17 0.67 0.37
N GLN A 93 -24.76 -0.53 0.30
CA GLN A 93 -24.01 -1.79 0.30
C GLN A 93 -23.17 -1.95 -0.97
N PHE A 94 -23.70 -1.56 -2.12
CA PHE A 94 -22.96 -1.59 -3.38
C PHE A 94 -21.79 -0.62 -3.34
N GLU A 95 -22.00 0.60 -2.85
CA GLU A 95 -20.95 1.62 -2.69
C GLU A 95 -19.80 1.12 -1.80
N GLN A 96 -20.10 0.56 -0.62
CA GLN A 96 -19.07 0.10 0.29
C GLN A 96 -18.26 -1.06 -0.32
N ARG A 97 -18.94 -2.04 -0.93
CA ARG A 97 -18.27 -3.22 -1.52
C ARG A 97 -17.44 -2.86 -2.74
N SER A 98 -17.99 -2.07 -3.65
CA SER A 98 -17.28 -1.68 -4.86
C SER A 98 -16.06 -0.82 -4.54
N THR A 99 -16.13 0.08 -3.56
CA THR A 99 -14.97 0.83 -3.06
C THR A 99 -13.87 -0.10 -2.53
N GLY A 100 -14.22 -1.09 -1.70
CA GLY A 100 -13.26 -2.07 -1.18
C GLY A 100 -12.64 -2.93 -2.29
N ILE A 101 -13.44 -3.38 -3.25
CA ILE A 101 -12.96 -4.18 -4.40
C ILE A 101 -12.02 -3.36 -5.28
N VAL A 102 -12.33 -2.08 -5.53
CA VAL A 102 -11.44 -1.18 -6.29
C VAL A 102 -10.12 -0.99 -5.57
N PHE A 103 -10.14 -0.80 -4.25
CA PHE A 103 -8.90 -0.70 -3.47
C PHE A 103 -8.07 -1.99 -3.55
N ALA A 104 -8.73 -3.16 -3.48
CA ALA A 104 -8.08 -4.45 -3.68
C ALA A 104 -7.38 -4.54 -5.05
N MET A 105 -8.06 -4.12 -6.12
CA MET A 105 -7.49 -4.10 -7.46
C MET A 105 -6.28 -3.17 -7.56
N LEU A 106 -6.31 -2.00 -6.93
CA LEU A 106 -5.17 -1.09 -6.90
C LEU A 106 -3.94 -1.75 -6.23
N LEU A 107 -4.13 -2.45 -5.11
CA LEU A 107 -3.04 -3.19 -4.45
C LEU A 107 -2.45 -4.26 -5.38
N ILE A 108 -3.30 -5.02 -6.07
CA ILE A 108 -2.88 -6.06 -7.02
C ILE A 108 -2.11 -5.46 -8.21
N VAL A 109 -2.61 -4.36 -8.78
CA VAL A 109 -1.98 -3.69 -9.92
C VAL A 109 -0.61 -3.14 -9.52
N VAL A 110 -0.53 -2.41 -8.41
CA VAL A 110 0.74 -1.84 -7.92
C VAL A 110 1.74 -2.95 -7.58
N GLY A 111 1.29 -3.99 -6.88
CA GLY A 111 2.13 -5.14 -6.53
C GLY A 111 2.68 -5.87 -7.76
N ASN A 112 1.93 -5.93 -8.87
CA ASN A 112 2.39 -6.52 -10.13
C ASN A 112 3.34 -5.61 -10.93
N ILE A 113 3.16 -4.29 -10.85
CA ILE A 113 4.02 -3.32 -11.55
C ILE A 113 5.37 -3.18 -10.85
N MET A 114 5.39 -3.24 -9.53
CA MET A 114 6.59 -3.04 -8.70
C MET A 114 7.80 -3.89 -9.15
N PRO A 115 7.70 -5.23 -9.29
CA PRO A 115 8.83 -6.05 -9.74
C PRO A 115 9.17 -5.92 -11.21
N LYS A 116 8.28 -5.35 -12.03
CA LYS A 116 8.49 -5.13 -13.47
C LYS A 116 9.18 -3.79 -13.75
N THR A 117 9.47 -3.01 -12.71
CA THR A 117 10.23 -1.78 -12.85
C THR A 117 11.72 -2.13 -12.93
N PRO A 118 12.40 -1.81 -14.04
CA PRO A 118 13.82 -2.13 -14.18
C PRO A 118 14.63 -1.47 -13.07
N VAL A 119 15.50 -2.26 -12.45
CA VAL A 119 16.47 -1.80 -11.47
C VAL A 119 17.75 -1.42 -12.22
N PRO A 120 18.32 -0.22 -12.00
CA PRO A 120 19.57 0.16 -12.62
C PRO A 120 20.67 -0.85 -12.28
N LEU A 121 21.51 -1.13 -13.27
CA LEU A 121 22.74 -1.90 -13.08
C LEU A 121 23.62 -1.07 -12.14
N SER A 122 23.72 -1.48 -10.88
CA SER A 122 24.73 -0.95 -9.97
C SER A 122 26.10 -1.52 -10.33
N ASP A 123 27.16 -0.75 -10.05
CA ASP A 123 28.55 -1.21 -10.16
C ASP A 123 28.82 -2.50 -9.36
N ASP A 124 27.98 -2.77 -8.36
CA ASP A 124 27.90 -4.04 -7.63
C ASP A 124 26.71 -4.89 -8.14
N PRO A 125 26.95 -5.99 -8.90
CA PRO A 125 25.91 -6.89 -9.37
C PRO A 125 25.10 -7.57 -8.26
N SER A 126 25.67 -7.69 -7.06
CA SER A 126 24.99 -8.32 -5.92
C SER A 126 23.88 -7.41 -5.37
N ALA A 127 24.12 -6.10 -5.34
CA ALA A 127 23.17 -5.09 -4.88
C ALA A 127 21.94 -4.97 -5.80
N SER A 128 22.13 -4.98 -7.13
CA SER A 128 21.02 -4.95 -8.10
C SER A 128 20.17 -6.22 -8.03
N THR A 129 20.81 -7.38 -7.87
CA THR A 129 20.12 -8.67 -7.69
C THR A 129 19.29 -8.70 -6.40
N GLN A 130 19.86 -8.22 -5.28
CA GLN A 130 19.17 -8.13 -4.00
C GLN A 130 17.96 -7.17 -4.08
N ARG A 131 18.12 -6.01 -4.73
CA ARG A 131 17.04 -5.04 -4.95
C ARG A 131 15.90 -5.63 -5.77
N GLN A 132 16.22 -6.34 -6.85
CA GLN A 132 15.21 -6.99 -7.68
C GLN A 132 14.48 -8.12 -6.91
N ALA A 133 15.21 -8.90 -6.09
CA ALA A 133 14.61 -9.93 -5.24
C ALA A 133 13.66 -9.34 -4.18
N GLN A 134 14.03 -8.20 -3.58
CA GLN A 134 13.16 -7.47 -2.65
C GLN A 134 11.91 -6.94 -3.34
N MET A 135 12.02 -6.27 -4.50
CA MET A 135 10.85 -5.77 -5.24
C MET A 135 9.88 -6.89 -5.64
N ARG A 136 10.39 -8.07 -6.02
CA ARG A 136 9.57 -9.27 -6.26
C ARG A 136 8.85 -9.74 -5.01
N THR A 137 9.57 -9.81 -3.89
CA THR A 137 8.99 -10.21 -2.61
C THR A 137 7.88 -9.25 -2.19
N THR A 138 8.16 -7.95 -2.18
CA THR A 138 7.18 -6.89 -1.88
C THR A 138 5.96 -6.97 -2.80
N GLY A 139 6.19 -7.13 -4.10
CA GLY A 139 5.13 -7.25 -5.09
C GLY A 139 4.20 -8.43 -4.83
N VAL A 140 4.76 -9.61 -4.53
CA VAL A 140 3.99 -10.81 -4.18
C VAL A 140 3.15 -10.58 -2.93
N PHE A 141 3.74 -10.04 -1.85
CA PHE A 141 2.98 -9.76 -0.63
C PHE A 141 1.85 -8.76 -0.88
N MET A 142 2.08 -7.72 -1.69
CA MET A 142 1.06 -6.73 -2.02
C MET A 142 -0.08 -7.32 -2.86
N VAL A 143 0.23 -8.20 -3.81
CA VAL A 143 -0.78 -8.95 -4.61
C VAL A 143 -1.58 -9.90 -3.73
N VAL A 144 -0.91 -10.72 -2.91
CA VAL A 144 -1.59 -11.68 -2.01
C VAL A 144 -2.47 -10.94 -1.01
N SER A 145 -1.97 -9.86 -0.42
CA SER A 145 -2.75 -9.04 0.51
C SER A 145 -3.93 -8.39 -0.18
N GLY A 146 -3.75 -7.88 -1.41
CA GLY A 146 -4.83 -7.33 -2.23
C GLY A 146 -5.90 -8.37 -2.57
N LEU A 147 -5.51 -9.60 -2.91
CA LEU A 147 -6.44 -10.69 -3.16
C LEU A 147 -7.23 -11.07 -1.90
N LEU A 148 -6.56 -11.23 -0.76
CA LEU A 148 -7.24 -11.51 0.52
C LEU A 148 -8.19 -10.37 0.90
N TYR A 149 -7.74 -9.13 0.77
CA TYR A 149 -8.56 -7.93 1.00
C TYR A 149 -9.81 -7.93 0.10
N GLY A 150 -9.63 -8.20 -1.20
CA GLY A 150 -10.73 -8.27 -2.17
C GLY A 150 -11.71 -9.40 -1.85
N LEU A 151 -11.23 -10.60 -1.51
CA LEU A 151 -12.06 -11.74 -1.12
C LEU A 151 -12.92 -11.42 0.10
N VAL A 152 -12.37 -10.72 1.10
CA VAL A 152 -13.15 -10.25 2.25
C VAL A 152 -14.29 -9.33 1.78
N TRP A 153 -14.03 -8.36 0.91
CA TRP A 153 -15.07 -7.45 0.43
C TRP A 153 -16.12 -8.10 -0.48
N VAL A 154 -15.78 -9.20 -1.15
CA VAL A 154 -16.72 -9.98 -1.96
C VAL A 154 -17.60 -10.87 -1.08
N PHE A 155 -17.02 -11.60 -0.13
CA PHE A 155 -17.70 -12.69 0.56
C PHE A 155 -18.08 -12.41 2.01
N ALA A 156 -17.40 -11.49 2.71
CA ALA A 156 -17.69 -11.24 4.12
C ALA A 156 -19.00 -10.43 4.30
N PRO A 157 -19.69 -10.61 5.44
CA PRO A 157 -20.73 -9.69 5.90
C PRO A 157 -20.17 -8.26 6.02
N LEU A 158 -20.97 -7.24 5.69
CA LEU A 158 -20.51 -5.85 5.67
C LEU A 158 -19.94 -5.38 7.01
N ASP A 159 -20.56 -5.82 8.11
CA ASP A 159 -20.15 -5.48 9.47
C ASP A 159 -18.74 -5.97 9.81
N LEU A 160 -18.33 -7.07 9.17
CA LEU A 160 -17.02 -7.70 9.34
C LEU A 160 -16.03 -7.34 8.23
N ALA A 161 -16.52 -6.83 7.09
CA ALA A 161 -15.68 -6.56 5.93
C ALA A 161 -14.58 -5.53 6.23
N LYS A 162 -14.92 -4.43 6.91
CA LYS A 162 -13.95 -3.41 7.36
C LYS A 162 -12.86 -4.00 8.29
N PRO A 163 -13.20 -4.64 9.44
CA PRO A 163 -12.18 -5.14 10.34
C PRO A 163 -11.34 -6.28 9.76
N LEU A 164 -11.96 -7.22 9.04
CA LEU A 164 -11.26 -8.36 8.45
C LEU A 164 -10.31 -7.94 7.33
N SER A 165 -10.73 -7.01 6.46
CA SER A 165 -9.91 -6.58 5.33
C SER A 165 -8.67 -5.80 5.79
N LEU A 166 -8.83 -4.93 6.79
CA LEU A 166 -7.70 -4.25 7.43
C LEU A 166 -6.77 -5.23 8.16
N GLY A 167 -7.32 -6.22 8.87
CA GLY A 167 -6.53 -7.29 9.48
C GLY A 167 -5.68 -8.06 8.46
N ALA A 168 -6.27 -8.41 7.31
CA ALA A 168 -5.56 -9.04 6.21
C ALA A 168 -4.43 -8.16 5.66
N LEU A 169 -4.68 -6.84 5.53
CA LEU A 169 -3.68 -5.88 5.08
C LEU A 169 -2.52 -5.75 6.08
N PHE A 170 -2.81 -5.61 7.38
CA PHE A 170 -1.79 -5.53 8.43
C PHE A 170 -0.92 -6.78 8.48
N LEU A 171 -1.55 -7.96 8.43
CA LEU A 171 -0.85 -9.23 8.40
C LEU A 171 0.08 -9.31 7.18
N GLY A 172 -0.43 -8.94 6.00
CA GLY A 172 0.33 -8.91 4.77
C GLY A 172 1.57 -8.03 4.84
N VAL A 173 1.43 -6.80 5.34
CA VAL A 173 2.54 -5.87 5.54
C VAL A 173 3.49 -6.38 6.61
N ALA A 174 3.01 -6.93 7.72
CA ALA A 174 3.85 -7.48 8.78
C ALA A 174 4.72 -8.65 8.28
N LEU A 175 4.14 -9.58 7.53
CA LEU A 175 4.86 -10.70 6.92
C LEU A 175 5.88 -10.22 5.88
N MET A 176 5.53 -9.21 5.09
CA MET A 176 6.44 -8.56 4.16
C MET A 176 7.66 -7.97 4.89
N MET A 177 7.43 -7.21 5.96
CA MET A 177 8.48 -6.59 6.76
C MET A 177 9.36 -7.64 7.44
N LEU A 178 8.75 -8.69 8.01
CA LEU A 178 9.47 -9.83 8.57
C LEU A 178 10.38 -10.47 7.52
N ARG A 179 9.86 -10.71 6.31
CA ARG A 179 10.63 -11.31 5.21
C ARG A 179 11.79 -10.41 4.78
N MET A 180 11.59 -9.09 4.71
CA MET A 180 12.66 -8.14 4.41
C MET A 180 13.78 -8.20 5.46
N VAL A 181 13.44 -8.23 6.75
CA VAL A 181 14.41 -8.35 7.84
C VAL A 181 15.18 -9.68 7.76
N LEU A 182 14.49 -10.78 7.48
CA LEU A 182 15.12 -12.10 7.33
C LEU A 182 16.08 -12.16 6.13
N LEU A 183 15.75 -11.48 5.03
CA LEU A 183 16.61 -11.39 3.84
C LEU A 183 17.79 -10.41 4.02
N ALA A 184 17.69 -9.46 4.95
CA ALA A 184 18.75 -8.52 5.27
C ALA A 184 19.81 -9.08 6.22
N ARG A 185 19.55 -10.22 6.89
CA ARG A 185 20.56 -10.86 7.74
C ARG A 185 21.64 -11.50 6.86
N PRO A 186 22.94 -11.20 7.09
CA PRO A 186 24.01 -11.88 6.38
C PRO A 186 23.90 -13.38 6.65
N ARG A 187 23.94 -14.18 5.59
CA ARG A 187 24.14 -15.63 5.73
C ARG A 187 25.54 -15.81 6.30
N ALA A 188 25.61 -16.24 7.57
CA ALA A 188 26.85 -16.69 8.20
C ALA A 188 27.36 -17.96 7.52
#